data_AF-A0A8W8K4U0-F1
#
_entry.id   AF-A0A8W8K4U0-F1
#
_cell.length_a   1.000
_cell.length_b   1.000
_cell.length_c   1.000
_cell.angle_alpha   90.00
_cell.angle_beta   90.00
_cell.angle_gamma   90.00
#
_symmetry.space_group_name_H-M   'P 1'
#
loop_
_entity.id
_entity.type
_entity.pdbx_description
1 polymer ?
#
loop_
_entity_poly.entity_id
_entity_poly.type
_entity_poly.pdbx_seq_one_letter_code
_entity_poly.pdbx_strand_id
1 'polypeptide(L)'
;SAGYGDMINRLHQQIPKVTNDGKRLQMIVCSATLHSFDVKKMAERLMYFPTWIDLKGQDAVPETVHHVVCDVDPDVDTRWKSLKNHVETDGVHYNDKVSPNNLSRETMSEAVKILKGEYVIQALEEHKMDKALIFCRTKLDCDNLEKYLQQRGGGKYSCVCLHGDRKPQERKANLQKFKDNKVRYMICTDVAARGIDINGLPYVINVTLPDEKQNYIHRIGRVGRAERMGLAISLVATVKEKVWYHSNCNTKGRGCYNTNLTDHGGCCIWYDEPKLLSDVQEHLDITIDKVDPSMKVPVNEFDGKVTYGQKRRNTGGSYQGHVASLAPAVKELAELEKRAQTSFIDLKYKKFAQR
;
A
#
# COMPACT_ATOMS: atom_id res chain seq x y z
N SER A 1 -5.30 -17.45 -16.86
CA SER A 1 -5.33 -18.83 -16.34
C SER A 1 -4.29 -19.65 -17.08
N ALA A 2 -3.23 -20.10 -16.39
CA ALA A 2 -1.98 -20.54 -17.01
C ALA A 2 -2.00 -21.96 -17.62
N GLY A 3 -3.03 -22.34 -18.40
CA GLY A 3 -2.99 -23.54 -19.25
C GLY A 3 -2.87 -24.92 -18.55
N TYR A 4 -2.81 -24.99 -17.22
CA TYR A 4 -2.61 -26.26 -16.48
C TYR A 4 -3.89 -27.06 -16.24
N GLY A 5 -5.04 -26.66 -16.79
CA GLY A 5 -6.33 -27.34 -16.57
C GLY A 5 -6.29 -28.82 -16.96
N ASP A 6 -5.63 -29.15 -18.07
CA ASP A 6 -5.51 -30.52 -18.57
C ASP A 6 -4.56 -31.38 -17.73
N MET A 7 -3.56 -30.76 -17.10
CA MET A 7 -2.68 -31.43 -16.17
C MET A 7 -3.42 -31.78 -14.87
N ILE A 8 -4.19 -30.83 -14.33
CA ILE A 8 -4.99 -31.02 -13.11
C ILE A 8 -6.04 -32.11 -13.33
N ASN A 9 -6.73 -32.12 -14.47
CA ASN A 9 -7.72 -33.15 -14.78
C ASN A 9 -7.07 -34.55 -14.88
N ARG A 10 -5.92 -34.65 -15.53
CA ARG A 10 -5.16 -35.92 -15.64
C ARG A 10 -4.76 -36.45 -14.28
N LEU A 11 -4.17 -35.59 -13.43
CA LEU A 11 -3.80 -35.97 -12.06
C LEU A 11 -5.02 -36.37 -11.24
N HIS A 12 -6.11 -35.62 -11.33
CA HIS A 12 -7.34 -35.92 -10.61
C HIS A 12 -7.91 -37.29 -11.03
N GLN A 13 -7.89 -37.64 -12.32
CA GLN A 13 -8.40 -38.94 -12.79
C GLN A 13 -7.61 -40.14 -12.27
N GLN A 14 -6.30 -39.97 -12.03
CA GLN A 14 -5.43 -41.05 -11.54
C GLN A 14 -5.59 -41.34 -10.05
N ILE A 15 -6.25 -40.45 -9.29
CA ILE A 15 -6.39 -40.60 -7.84
C ILE A 15 -7.73 -41.28 -7.50
N PRO A 16 -7.72 -42.40 -6.76
CA PRO A 16 -8.94 -43.07 -6.29
C PRO A 16 -9.84 -42.12 -5.49
N LYS A 17 -11.13 -42.04 -5.85
CA LYS A 17 -12.10 -41.15 -5.18
C LYS A 17 -12.60 -41.69 -3.86
N VAL A 18 -12.62 -43.01 -3.75
CA VAL A 18 -13.01 -43.76 -2.57
C VAL A 18 -12.00 -44.89 -2.40
N THR A 19 -11.39 -44.99 -1.22
CA THR A 19 -10.53 -46.12 -0.88
C THR A 19 -11.38 -47.30 -0.45
N ASN A 20 -10.81 -48.52 -0.47
CA ASN A 20 -11.52 -49.73 -0.03
C ASN A 20 -12.07 -49.64 1.40
N ASP A 21 -11.45 -48.82 2.25
CA ASP A 21 -11.89 -48.52 3.63
C ASP A 21 -13.01 -47.47 3.73
N GLY A 22 -13.64 -47.09 2.61
CA GLY A 22 -14.75 -46.13 2.55
C GLY A 22 -14.35 -44.66 2.73
N LYS A 23 -13.05 -44.34 2.86
CA LYS A 23 -12.57 -42.96 2.97
C LYS A 23 -12.60 -42.28 1.59
N ARG A 24 -13.07 -41.04 1.57
CA ARG A 24 -13.17 -40.23 0.35
C ARG A 24 -11.91 -39.39 0.15
N LEU A 25 -11.59 -39.11 -1.10
CA LEU A 25 -10.52 -38.18 -1.45
C LEU A 25 -10.84 -36.78 -0.92
N GLN A 26 -10.01 -36.29 0.00
CA GLN A 26 -10.04 -34.90 0.44
C GLN A 26 -9.16 -34.07 -0.50
N MET A 27 -9.71 -32.97 -1.02
CA MET A 27 -8.98 -32.08 -1.90
C MET A 27 -8.97 -30.67 -1.31
N ILE A 28 -7.79 -30.03 -1.28
CA ILE A 28 -7.60 -28.65 -0.85
C ILE A 28 -7.04 -27.89 -2.04
N VAL A 29 -7.69 -26.78 -2.41
CA VAL A 29 -7.26 -25.91 -3.51
C VAL A 29 -6.92 -24.56 -2.93
N CYS A 30 -5.66 -24.14 -3.06
CA CYS A 30 -5.21 -22.81 -2.68
C CYS A 30 -5.08 -21.94 -3.93
N SER A 31 -5.79 -20.82 -3.98
CA SER A 31 -5.70 -19.84 -5.08
C SER A 31 -5.55 -18.44 -4.53
N ALA A 32 -4.64 -17.65 -5.11
CA ALA A 32 -4.52 -16.22 -4.80
C ALA A 32 -5.66 -15.38 -5.43
N THR A 33 -6.44 -15.96 -6.35
CA THR A 33 -7.53 -15.28 -7.07
C THR A 33 -8.79 -16.14 -7.03
N LEU A 34 -9.39 -16.25 -5.84
CA LEU A 34 -10.62 -17.03 -5.62
C LEU A 34 -11.77 -16.60 -6.56
N HIS A 35 -11.85 -15.32 -6.92
CA HIS A 35 -12.90 -14.77 -7.81
C HIS A 35 -12.68 -15.04 -9.30
N SER A 36 -11.60 -15.69 -9.70
CA SER A 36 -11.42 -16.09 -11.09
C SER A 36 -12.49 -17.13 -11.46
N PHE A 37 -13.33 -16.82 -12.45
CA PHE A 37 -14.40 -17.71 -12.92
C PHE A 37 -13.90 -19.13 -13.22
N ASP A 38 -12.72 -19.23 -13.86
CA ASP A 38 -12.06 -20.51 -14.17
C ASP A 38 -11.75 -21.36 -12.92
N VAL A 39 -11.34 -20.72 -11.82
CA VAL A 39 -10.99 -21.41 -10.56
C VAL A 39 -12.26 -21.89 -9.88
N LYS A 40 -13.31 -21.06 -9.88
CA LYS A 40 -14.62 -21.42 -9.32
C LYS A 40 -15.23 -22.61 -10.06
N LYS A 41 -15.26 -22.55 -11.39
CA LYS A 41 -15.76 -23.62 -12.26
C LYS A 41 -14.96 -24.91 -12.12
N MET A 42 -13.64 -24.83 -11.93
CA MET A 42 -12.80 -26.00 -11.68
C MET A 42 -13.10 -26.64 -10.32
N ALA A 43 -13.20 -25.84 -9.25
CA ALA A 43 -13.48 -26.32 -7.91
C ALA A 43 -14.86 -27.00 -7.83
N GLU A 44 -15.89 -26.40 -8.42
CA GLU A 44 -17.24 -26.99 -8.50
C GLU A 44 -17.26 -28.32 -9.27
N ARG A 45 -16.42 -28.47 -10.30
CA ARG A 45 -16.34 -29.71 -11.10
C ARG A 45 -15.58 -30.84 -10.39
N LEU A 46 -14.51 -30.52 -9.66
CA LEU A 46 -13.58 -31.52 -9.14
C LEU A 46 -13.78 -31.84 -7.65
N MET A 47 -14.34 -30.91 -6.87
CA MET A 47 -14.49 -31.04 -5.41
C MET A 47 -15.91 -31.50 -5.05
N TYR A 48 -16.00 -32.36 -4.05
CA TYR A 48 -17.28 -32.78 -3.48
C TYR A 48 -17.62 -31.87 -2.29
N PHE A 49 -18.66 -31.02 -2.44
CA PHE A 49 -19.06 -30.00 -1.45
C PHE A 49 -17.89 -29.14 -0.93
N PRO A 50 -17.25 -28.32 -1.79
CA PRO A 50 -16.15 -27.47 -1.35
C PRO A 50 -16.64 -26.45 -0.30
N THR A 51 -15.91 -26.35 0.82
CA THR A 51 -16.06 -25.23 1.76
C THR A 51 -15.18 -24.10 1.27
N TRP A 52 -15.79 -22.95 1.00
CA TRP A 52 -15.07 -21.75 0.58
C TRP A 52 -14.53 -21.04 1.81
N ILE A 53 -13.22 -21.05 1.96
CA ILE A 53 -12.51 -20.21 2.94
C ILE A 53 -11.91 -19.07 2.15
N ASP A 54 -12.66 -17.98 2.05
CA ASP A 54 -12.11 -16.73 1.54
C ASP A 54 -11.44 -16.00 2.70
N LEU A 55 -10.11 -15.93 2.66
CA LEU A 55 -9.36 -15.09 3.60
C LEU A 55 -9.54 -13.60 3.29
N LYS A 56 -10.23 -13.25 2.20
CA LYS A 56 -10.77 -11.92 2.01
C LYS A 56 -11.91 -11.69 3.00
N GLY A 57 -11.53 -11.29 4.21
CA GLY A 57 -12.16 -10.08 4.74
C GLY A 57 -12.08 -8.99 3.66
N GLN A 58 -13.04 -8.06 3.66
CA GLN A 58 -12.92 -6.85 2.83
C GLN A 58 -11.48 -6.35 2.88
N ASP A 59 -10.91 -5.95 1.73
CA ASP A 59 -9.54 -5.45 1.71
C ASP A 59 -9.44 -4.33 2.75
N ALA A 60 -8.75 -4.60 3.85
CA ALA A 60 -8.70 -3.73 5.01
C ALA A 60 -7.27 -3.25 5.22
N VAL A 61 -7.15 -2.01 5.65
CA VAL A 61 -5.88 -1.46 6.09
C VAL A 61 -5.54 -2.13 7.43
N PRO A 62 -4.35 -2.75 7.59
CA PRO A 62 -3.97 -3.30 8.87
C PRO A 62 -3.93 -2.20 9.93
N GLU A 63 -4.39 -2.46 11.16
CA GLU A 63 -4.40 -1.48 12.27
C GLU A 63 -3.01 -0.91 12.57
N THR A 64 -1.95 -1.64 12.23
CA THR A 64 -0.56 -1.20 12.39
C THR A 64 -0.09 -0.18 11.35
N VAL A 65 -0.95 0.20 10.39
CA VAL A 65 -0.62 1.11 9.30
C VAL A 65 -1.41 2.40 9.49
N HIS A 66 -0.70 3.47 9.84
CA HIS A 66 -1.24 4.82 9.72
C HIS A 66 -0.99 5.32 8.30
N HIS A 67 -2.03 5.77 7.61
CA HIS A 67 -1.91 6.29 6.26
C HIS A 67 -2.60 7.64 6.13
N VAL A 68 -1.92 8.56 5.45
CA VAL A 68 -2.36 9.95 5.30
C VAL A 68 -2.19 10.41 3.85
N VAL A 69 -2.94 11.43 3.48
CA VAL A 69 -2.87 12.08 2.17
C VAL A 69 -2.37 13.51 2.34
N CYS A 70 -1.37 13.90 1.56
CA CYS A 70 -0.99 15.29 1.40
C CYS A 70 -1.43 15.77 0.02
N ASP A 71 -2.29 16.79 0.01
CA ASP A 71 -2.69 17.46 -1.22
C ASP A 71 -1.51 18.29 -1.76
N VAL A 72 -1.17 18.09 -3.03
CA VAL A 72 -0.16 18.84 -3.77
C VAL A 72 -0.89 19.79 -4.69
N ASP A 73 -0.98 21.04 -4.25
CA ASP A 73 -1.70 22.08 -4.94
C ASP A 73 -0.74 23.16 -5.48
N PRO A 74 -0.60 23.29 -6.81
CA PRO A 74 0.31 24.26 -7.42
C PRO A 74 -0.18 25.72 -7.36
N ASP A 75 -1.47 25.94 -7.07
CA ASP A 75 -2.04 27.27 -6.85
C ASP A 75 -1.78 27.75 -5.41
N VAL A 76 -1.84 26.84 -4.43
CA VAL A 76 -1.54 27.15 -3.03
C VAL A 76 -0.03 27.22 -2.80
N ASP A 77 0.73 26.21 -3.24
CA ASP A 77 2.18 26.20 -3.11
C ASP A 77 2.84 26.74 -4.37
N THR A 78 3.21 28.02 -4.34
CA THR A 78 3.83 28.69 -5.49
C THR A 78 5.36 28.58 -5.52
N ARG A 79 5.98 27.78 -4.63
CA ARG A 79 7.45 27.62 -4.55
C ARG A 79 8.04 27.16 -5.88
N TRP A 80 7.33 26.33 -6.64
CA TRP A 80 7.74 25.81 -7.96
C TRP A 80 8.11 26.91 -8.96
N LYS A 81 7.56 28.12 -8.84
CA LYS A 81 7.88 29.24 -9.74
C LYS A 81 9.31 29.78 -9.56
N SER A 82 9.89 29.59 -8.37
CA SER A 82 11.18 30.18 -7.96
C SER A 82 12.23 29.15 -7.58
N LEU A 83 11.87 27.86 -7.58
CA LEU A 83 12.76 26.75 -7.25
C LEU A 83 13.82 26.58 -8.34
N LYS A 84 15.07 26.90 -8.00
CA LYS A 84 16.22 26.71 -8.92
C LYS A 84 16.69 25.26 -9.00
N ASN A 85 16.62 24.54 -7.88
CA ASN A 85 17.07 23.16 -7.76
C ASN A 85 15.85 22.27 -7.51
N HIS A 86 15.26 21.71 -8.56
CA HIS A 86 14.11 20.82 -8.45
C HIS A 86 14.40 19.47 -9.12
N VAL A 87 13.50 18.52 -8.91
CA VAL A 87 13.54 17.22 -9.59
C VAL A 87 13.43 17.41 -11.10
N GLU A 88 14.26 16.71 -11.87
CA GLU A 88 14.13 16.67 -13.33
C GLU A 88 12.77 16.06 -13.71
N THR A 89 12.02 16.72 -14.58
CA THR A 89 10.69 16.22 -15.00
C THR A 89 10.86 15.11 -16.06
N ASP A 90 9.80 14.34 -16.29
CA ASP A 90 9.77 13.20 -17.23
C ASP A 90 9.71 13.62 -18.71
N GLY A 91 9.86 14.92 -19.00
CA GLY A 91 9.83 15.48 -20.35
C GLY A 91 8.48 15.42 -21.05
N VAL A 92 7.39 15.07 -20.35
CA VAL A 92 6.04 14.99 -20.93
C VAL A 92 5.53 16.34 -21.45
N HIS A 93 6.08 17.42 -20.87
CA HIS A 93 5.77 18.81 -21.21
C HIS A 93 6.79 19.45 -22.16
N TYR A 94 7.72 18.68 -22.74
CA TYR A 94 8.80 19.23 -23.58
C TYR A 94 8.29 20.09 -24.76
N ASN A 95 7.17 19.69 -25.37
CA ASN A 95 6.55 20.44 -26.48
C ASN A 95 5.50 21.45 -25.99
N ASP A 96 5.18 21.45 -24.70
CA ASP A 96 4.22 22.37 -24.11
C ASP A 96 4.95 23.69 -23.79
N LYS A 97 4.31 24.84 -24.03
CA LYS A 97 4.88 26.17 -23.72
C LYS A 97 4.70 26.52 -22.24
N VAL A 98 5.24 25.66 -21.38
CA VAL A 98 5.19 25.77 -19.93
C VAL A 98 6.05 26.94 -19.45
N SER A 99 5.51 27.74 -18.54
CA SER A 99 6.22 28.89 -17.97
C SER A 99 5.62 29.26 -16.62
N PRO A 100 6.41 29.66 -15.61
CA PRO A 100 5.90 30.15 -14.33
C PRO A 100 4.90 31.31 -14.44
N ASN A 101 4.93 32.05 -15.54
CA ASN A 101 4.04 33.18 -15.83
C ASN A 101 2.76 32.78 -16.59
N ASN A 102 2.70 31.56 -17.13
CA ASN A 102 1.58 31.05 -17.91
C ASN A 102 0.87 29.95 -17.12
N LEU A 103 -0.27 30.27 -16.50
CA LEU A 103 -1.04 29.34 -15.67
C LEU A 103 -1.89 28.36 -16.50
N SER A 104 -1.32 27.81 -17.58
CA SER A 104 -1.98 26.78 -18.38
C SER A 104 -2.08 25.46 -17.61
N ARG A 105 -2.98 24.59 -18.04
CA ARG A 105 -3.17 23.27 -17.43
C ARG A 105 -1.88 22.43 -17.47
N GLU A 106 -1.12 22.52 -18.55
CA GLU A 106 0.18 21.86 -18.71
C GLU A 106 1.22 22.40 -17.73
N THR A 107 1.23 23.71 -17.51
CA THR A 107 2.13 24.34 -16.53
C THR A 107 1.79 23.89 -15.12
N MET A 108 0.51 23.83 -14.77
CA MET A 108 0.08 23.33 -13.46
C MET A 108 0.45 21.85 -13.26
N SER A 109 0.32 21.05 -14.32
CA SER A 109 0.77 19.65 -14.30
C SER A 109 2.28 19.53 -14.09
N GLU A 110 3.09 20.36 -14.74
CA GLU A 110 4.53 20.36 -14.51
C GLU A 110 4.89 20.85 -13.10
N ALA A 111 4.21 21.88 -12.62
CA ALA A 111 4.37 22.41 -11.26
C ALA A 111 4.13 21.33 -10.20
N VAL A 112 3.10 20.50 -10.36
CA VAL A 112 2.84 19.37 -9.45
C VAL A 112 4.01 18.39 -9.42
N LYS A 113 4.59 18.03 -10.58
CA LYS A 113 5.75 17.12 -10.64
C LYS A 113 6.95 17.69 -9.88
N ILE A 114 7.20 18.99 -10.03
CA ILE A 114 8.24 19.72 -9.30
C ILE A 114 7.98 19.69 -7.79
N LEU A 115 6.76 20.04 -7.36
CA LEU A 115 6.36 20.09 -5.96
C LEU A 115 6.42 18.72 -5.29
N LYS A 116 5.97 17.65 -5.98
CA LYS A 116 6.05 16.27 -5.46
C LYS A 116 7.48 15.91 -5.05
N GLY A 117 8.48 16.33 -5.82
CA GLY A 117 9.90 16.15 -5.46
C GLY A 117 10.29 16.85 -4.15
N GLU A 118 9.85 18.09 -3.94
CA GLU A 118 10.10 18.82 -2.68
C GLU A 118 9.35 18.20 -1.50
N TYR A 119 8.10 17.77 -1.73
CA TYR A 119 7.25 17.19 -0.70
C TYR A 119 7.82 15.86 -0.20
N VAL A 120 8.47 15.08 -1.07
CA VAL A 120 9.24 13.90 -0.66
C VAL A 120 10.35 14.31 0.32
N ILE A 121 11.16 15.32 0.00
CA ILE A 121 12.22 15.78 0.91
C ILE A 121 11.64 16.24 2.24
N GLN A 122 10.57 17.02 2.19
CA GLN A 122 9.90 17.54 3.36
C GLN A 122 9.38 16.42 4.27
N ALA A 123 8.73 15.39 3.70
CA ALA A 123 8.28 14.21 4.44
C ALA A 123 9.46 13.44 5.05
N LEU A 124 10.56 13.28 4.32
CA LEU A 124 11.77 12.60 4.81
C LEU A 124 12.41 13.35 6.00
N GLU A 125 12.39 14.68 5.98
CA GLU A 125 12.98 15.52 7.04
C GLU A 125 12.10 15.64 8.27
N GLU A 126 10.81 15.93 8.10
CA GLU A 126 9.87 16.14 9.21
C GLU A 126 9.76 14.87 10.08
N HIS A 127 9.63 13.70 9.44
CA HIS A 127 9.56 12.43 10.13
C HIS A 127 10.93 11.79 10.41
N LYS A 128 12.04 12.45 10.02
CA LYS A 128 13.41 11.95 10.17
C LYS A 128 13.55 10.49 9.72
N MET A 129 12.97 10.16 8.56
CA MET A 129 12.78 8.77 8.13
C MET A 129 14.11 8.05 8.01
N ASP A 130 14.35 7.04 8.84
CA ASP A 130 15.58 6.24 8.83
C ASP A 130 15.61 5.27 7.64
N LYS A 131 14.45 4.68 7.32
CA LYS A 131 14.27 3.75 6.22
C LYS A 131 12.91 3.89 5.56
N ALA A 132 12.84 4.10 4.26
CA ALA A 132 11.57 4.28 3.56
C ALA A 132 11.55 3.59 2.20
N LEU A 133 10.35 3.18 1.78
CA LEU A 133 10.06 2.72 0.44
C LEU A 133 9.25 3.80 -0.30
N ILE A 134 9.74 4.25 -1.44
CA ILE A 134 9.17 5.35 -2.20
C ILE A 134 8.65 4.81 -3.52
N PHE A 135 7.34 4.90 -3.73
CA PHE A 135 6.68 4.43 -4.93
C PHE A 135 6.50 5.55 -5.95
N CYS A 136 6.99 5.31 -7.16
CA CYS A 136 6.73 6.15 -8.33
C CYS A 136 5.98 5.34 -9.40
N ARG A 137 5.23 6.03 -10.24
CA ARG A 137 4.44 5.40 -11.31
C ARG A 137 5.32 4.87 -12.44
N THR A 138 6.27 5.67 -12.93
CA THR A 138 7.14 5.28 -14.04
C THR A 138 8.58 5.04 -13.60
N LYS A 139 9.30 4.26 -14.41
CA LYS A 139 10.75 4.04 -14.25
C LYS A 139 11.57 5.32 -14.38
N LEU A 140 11.13 6.26 -15.21
CA LEU A 140 11.83 7.51 -15.43
C LEU A 140 11.70 8.41 -14.20
N ASP A 141 10.50 8.47 -13.61
CA ASP A 141 10.28 9.19 -12.35
C ASP A 141 11.15 8.62 -11.22
N CYS A 142 11.31 7.29 -11.15
CA CYS A 142 12.22 6.67 -10.19
C CYS A 142 13.66 7.20 -10.35
N ASP A 143 14.18 7.16 -11.58
CA ASP A 143 15.55 7.57 -11.89
C ASP A 143 15.78 9.07 -11.65
N ASN A 144 14.80 9.90 -12.01
CA ASN A 144 14.86 11.34 -11.78
C ASN A 144 14.84 11.66 -10.28
N LEU A 145 13.99 10.98 -9.51
CA LEU A 145 13.94 11.15 -8.06
C LEU A 145 15.23 10.66 -7.37
N GLU A 146 15.82 9.54 -7.82
CA GLU A 146 17.11 9.05 -7.32
C GLU A 146 18.22 10.09 -7.51
N LYS A 147 18.37 10.62 -8.73
CA LYS A 147 19.34 11.68 -9.02
C LYS A 147 19.09 12.91 -8.16
N TYR A 148 17.83 13.31 -8.03
CA TYR A 148 17.45 14.50 -7.29
C TYR A 148 17.78 14.39 -5.79
N LEU A 149 17.44 13.27 -5.15
CA LEU A 149 17.78 13.02 -3.75
C LEU A 149 19.30 12.95 -3.52
N GLN A 150 20.03 12.30 -4.44
CA GLN A 150 21.50 12.25 -4.38
C GLN A 150 22.14 13.63 -4.52
N GLN A 151 21.61 14.51 -5.39
CA GLN A 151 22.09 15.88 -5.55
C GLN A 151 21.79 16.76 -4.34
N ARG A 152 20.58 16.66 -3.76
CA ARG A 152 20.12 17.54 -2.67
C ARG A 152 20.82 17.29 -1.34
N GLY A 153 21.23 16.06 -1.05
CA GLY A 153 21.84 15.76 0.26
C GLY A 153 22.81 14.59 0.30
N GLY A 154 23.25 14.07 -0.85
CA GLY A 154 24.27 13.04 -0.95
C GLY A 154 24.00 11.86 0.00
N GLY A 155 24.91 11.62 0.94
CA GLY A 155 24.79 10.54 1.93
C GLY A 155 23.56 10.63 2.84
N LYS A 156 23.03 11.83 3.12
CA LYS A 156 21.83 12.03 3.97
C LYS A 156 20.60 11.37 3.35
N TYR A 157 20.46 11.44 2.03
CA TYR A 157 19.39 10.82 1.27
C TYR A 157 19.86 9.64 0.40
N SER A 158 20.76 8.80 0.96
CA SER A 158 21.21 7.59 0.26
C SER A 158 20.01 6.74 -0.20
N CYS A 159 19.89 6.59 -1.52
CA CYS A 159 18.77 5.91 -2.16
C CYS A 159 19.25 5.01 -3.30
N VAL A 160 18.41 4.03 -3.64
CA VAL A 160 18.60 3.16 -4.82
C VAL A 160 17.28 2.97 -5.57
N CYS A 161 17.37 2.88 -6.88
CA CYS A 161 16.25 2.55 -7.76
C CYS A 161 16.06 1.05 -7.99
N LEU A 162 14.79 0.63 -8.05
CA LEU A 162 14.38 -0.71 -8.41
C LEU A 162 13.17 -0.66 -9.36
N HIS A 163 13.43 -0.90 -10.65
CA HIS A 163 12.43 -0.96 -11.70
C HIS A 163 12.85 -1.95 -12.82
N GLY A 164 11.96 -2.20 -13.78
CA GLY A 164 12.14 -3.24 -14.81
C GLY A 164 13.27 -2.99 -15.82
N ASP A 165 13.71 -1.74 -15.98
CA ASP A 165 14.80 -1.39 -16.91
C ASP A 165 16.20 -1.58 -16.30
N ARG A 166 16.31 -1.76 -14.98
CA ARG A 166 17.60 -2.09 -14.34
C ARG A 166 17.98 -3.53 -14.62
N LYS A 167 19.28 -3.78 -14.79
CA LYS A 167 19.80 -5.14 -15.04
C LYS A 167 19.46 -6.06 -13.86
N PRO A 168 19.17 -7.36 -14.07
CA PRO A 168 18.83 -8.27 -12.97
C PRO A 168 19.88 -8.31 -11.84
N GLN A 169 21.16 -8.27 -12.19
CA GLN A 169 22.26 -8.21 -11.21
C GLN A 169 22.23 -6.91 -10.39
N GLU A 170 21.96 -5.78 -11.03
CA GLU A 170 21.84 -4.47 -10.39
C GLU A 170 20.63 -4.42 -9.45
N ARG A 171 19.48 -4.96 -9.88
CA ARG A 171 18.28 -5.09 -9.04
C ARG A 171 18.57 -5.87 -7.77
N LYS A 172 19.27 -7.02 -7.88
CA LYS A 172 19.66 -7.83 -6.72
C LYS A 172 20.65 -7.09 -5.83
N ALA A 173 21.62 -6.39 -6.41
CA ALA A 173 22.60 -5.60 -5.65
C ALA A 173 21.94 -4.43 -4.90
N ASN A 174 21.05 -3.68 -5.55
CA ASN A 174 20.31 -2.56 -4.94
C ASN A 174 19.39 -3.06 -3.82
N LEU A 175 18.69 -4.18 -4.06
CA LEU A 175 17.89 -4.84 -3.03
C LEU A 175 18.74 -5.26 -1.83
N GLN A 176 19.92 -5.84 -2.07
CA GLN A 176 20.83 -6.23 -1.00
C GLN A 176 21.35 -5.01 -0.23
N LYS A 177 21.75 -3.93 -0.90
CA LYS A 177 22.17 -2.68 -0.24
C LYS A 177 21.08 -2.13 0.69
N PHE A 178 19.83 -2.16 0.25
CA PHE A 178 18.71 -1.72 1.07
C PHE A 178 18.42 -2.68 2.25
N LYS A 179 18.53 -4.00 2.04
CA LYS A 179 18.40 -4.99 3.12
C LYS A 179 19.53 -4.87 4.16
N ASP A 180 20.75 -4.62 3.72
CA ASP A 180 21.95 -4.42 4.54
C ASP A 180 21.99 -3.06 5.26
N ASN A 181 20.96 -2.20 5.09
CA ASN A 181 20.93 -0.82 5.59
C ASN A 181 22.09 0.07 5.10
N LYS A 182 22.70 -0.26 3.95
CA LYS A 182 23.73 0.58 3.31
C LYS A 182 23.14 1.84 2.68
N VAL A 183 21.85 1.79 2.36
CA VAL A 183 21.07 2.90 1.83
C VAL A 183 19.76 3.01 2.61
N ARG A 184 19.29 4.23 2.80
CA ARG A 184 18.10 4.53 3.62
C ARG A 184 16.82 4.36 2.82
N TYR A 185 16.82 4.71 1.54
CA TYR A 185 15.61 4.75 0.73
C TYR A 185 15.70 3.81 -0.47
N MET A 186 14.59 3.18 -0.80
CA MET A 186 14.45 2.44 -2.06
C MET A 186 13.31 3.05 -2.85
N ILE A 187 13.59 3.46 -4.08
CA ILE A 187 12.61 4.03 -5.00
C ILE A 187 12.21 2.93 -5.99
N CYS A 188 10.92 2.67 -6.17
CA CYS A 188 10.48 1.57 -7.02
C CYS A 188 9.15 1.82 -7.72
N THR A 189 8.90 1.02 -8.75
CA THR A 189 7.59 0.89 -9.39
C THR A 189 6.83 -0.31 -8.86
N ASP A 190 5.50 -0.33 -9.00
CA ASP A 190 4.64 -1.43 -8.54
C ASP A 190 5.09 -2.79 -9.06
N VAL A 191 5.39 -2.87 -10.35
CA VAL A 191 5.80 -4.12 -11.01
C VAL A 191 7.07 -4.68 -10.38
N ALA A 192 8.01 -3.80 -10.02
CA ALA A 192 9.29 -4.22 -9.50
C ALA A 192 9.24 -4.53 -8.00
N ALA A 193 8.33 -3.88 -7.25
CA ALA A 193 8.07 -4.17 -5.84
C ALA A 193 7.31 -5.49 -5.63
N ARG A 194 6.48 -5.92 -6.59
CA ARG A 194 5.81 -7.22 -6.56
C ARG A 194 6.84 -8.36 -6.54
N GLY A 195 6.74 -9.24 -5.54
CA GLY A 195 7.65 -10.38 -5.36
C GLY A 195 8.93 -10.05 -4.58
N ILE A 196 9.09 -8.83 -4.10
CA ILE A 196 10.16 -8.51 -3.14
C ILE A 196 9.66 -8.75 -1.72
N ASP A 197 10.38 -9.60 -1.01
CA ASP A 197 10.17 -9.83 0.42
C ASP A 197 10.89 -8.74 1.23
N ILE A 198 10.24 -7.58 1.30
CA ILE A 198 10.55 -6.46 2.19
C ILE A 198 9.23 -6.02 2.81
N ASN A 199 9.05 -6.35 4.08
CA ASN A 199 7.87 -6.03 4.87
C ASN A 199 8.30 -5.46 6.22
N GLY A 200 7.41 -4.74 6.91
CA GLY A 200 7.70 -4.14 8.21
C GLY A 200 8.62 -2.93 8.14
N LEU A 201 8.54 -2.16 7.05
CA LEU A 201 9.20 -0.87 6.97
C LEU A 201 8.48 0.15 7.86
N PRO A 202 9.20 1.14 8.41
CA PRO A 202 8.59 2.17 9.21
C PRO A 202 7.86 3.21 8.35
N TYR A 203 8.31 3.44 7.11
CA TYR A 203 7.77 4.47 6.24
C TYR A 203 7.58 4.00 4.79
N VAL A 204 6.47 4.43 4.19
CA VAL A 204 6.19 4.37 2.75
C VAL A 204 5.77 5.75 2.28
N ILE A 205 6.25 6.15 1.10
CA ILE A 205 5.80 7.36 0.42
C ILE A 205 5.28 6.96 -0.96
N ASN A 206 4.02 7.27 -1.26
CA ASN A 206 3.47 7.20 -2.60
C ASN A 206 3.62 8.56 -3.25
N VAL A 207 4.59 8.72 -4.15
CA VAL A 207 4.82 9.99 -4.88
C VAL A 207 3.72 10.22 -5.90
N THR A 208 3.22 9.13 -6.48
CA THR A 208 2.07 9.11 -7.37
C THR A 208 1.14 8.02 -6.88
N LEU A 209 -0.17 8.25 -6.87
CA LEU A 209 -1.12 7.18 -6.58
C LEU A 209 -1.01 6.04 -7.62
N PRO A 210 -1.34 4.79 -7.24
CA PRO A 210 -1.37 3.69 -8.20
C PRO A 210 -2.58 3.78 -9.12
N ASP A 211 -2.42 3.27 -10.35
CA ASP A 211 -3.49 3.18 -11.36
C ASP A 211 -4.67 2.28 -10.91
N GLU A 212 -4.41 1.33 -9.99
CA GLU A 212 -5.41 0.41 -9.45
C GLU A 212 -5.45 0.51 -7.92
N LYS A 213 -6.67 0.59 -7.37
CA LYS A 213 -6.91 0.66 -5.92
C LYS A 213 -6.33 -0.51 -5.12
N GLN A 214 -6.29 -1.72 -5.68
CA GLN A 214 -5.67 -2.88 -5.01
C GLN A 214 -4.16 -2.68 -4.83
N ASN A 215 -3.50 -1.97 -5.74
CA ASN A 215 -2.08 -1.69 -5.59
C ASN A 215 -1.81 -0.71 -4.46
N TYR A 216 -2.75 0.19 -4.13
CA TYR A 216 -2.63 1.06 -2.96
C TYR A 216 -2.47 0.25 -1.68
N ILE A 217 -3.35 -0.73 -1.47
CA ILE A 217 -3.30 -1.65 -0.32
C ILE A 217 -1.98 -2.43 -0.29
N HIS A 218 -1.52 -2.92 -1.45
CA HIS A 218 -0.24 -3.62 -1.54
C HIS A 218 0.98 -2.74 -1.26
N ARG A 219 0.92 -1.44 -1.57
CA ARG A 219 1.99 -0.48 -1.30
C ARG A 219 2.05 -0.15 0.19
N ILE A 220 0.92 0.20 0.80
CA ILE A 220 0.87 0.52 2.24
C ILE A 220 1.06 -0.73 3.10
N GLY A 221 0.71 -1.91 2.62
CA GLY A 221 1.00 -3.18 3.29
C GLY A 221 2.50 -3.52 3.41
N ARG A 222 3.39 -2.71 2.84
CA ARG A 222 4.84 -2.81 3.05
C ARG A 222 5.30 -2.17 4.36
N VAL A 223 4.46 -1.32 4.94
CA VAL A 223 4.69 -0.76 6.28
C VAL A 223 3.94 -1.53 7.35
N GLY A 224 4.43 -1.43 8.58
CA GLY A 224 3.82 -2.08 9.73
C GLY A 224 4.18 -3.56 9.85
N ARG A 225 4.45 -4.00 11.09
CA ARG A 225 4.55 -5.42 11.47
C ARG A 225 4.42 -5.56 12.97
N ALA A 226 3.84 -6.68 13.42
CA ALA A 226 3.75 -7.17 14.81
C ALA A 226 4.59 -6.37 15.82
N GLU A 227 4.01 -5.30 16.40
CA GLU A 227 4.55 -4.36 17.42
C GLU A 227 5.04 -2.97 16.96
N ARG A 228 5.04 -2.62 15.67
CA ARG A 228 5.41 -1.25 15.21
C ARG A 228 4.39 -0.66 14.25
N MET A 229 3.98 0.57 14.55
CA MET A 229 3.21 1.40 13.64
C MET A 229 4.09 1.85 12.46
N GLY A 230 3.56 1.66 11.26
CA GLY A 230 4.13 2.20 10.03
C GLY A 230 3.35 3.43 9.57
N LEU A 231 4.03 4.36 8.93
CA LEU A 231 3.42 5.55 8.33
C LEU A 231 3.50 5.47 6.80
N ALA A 232 2.36 5.58 6.13
CA ALA A 232 2.25 5.67 4.68
C ALA A 232 1.74 7.05 4.28
N ILE A 233 2.57 7.84 3.59
CA ILE A 233 2.19 9.17 3.10
C ILE A 233 1.91 9.08 1.61
N SER A 234 0.74 9.56 1.17
CA SER A 234 0.39 9.60 -0.24
C SER A 234 0.28 11.04 -0.72
N LEU A 235 1.09 11.41 -1.71
CA LEU A 235 1.03 12.72 -2.35
C LEU A 235 -0.05 12.66 -3.43
N VAL A 236 -1.01 13.58 -3.39
CA VAL A 236 -2.16 13.61 -4.31
C VAL A 236 -2.26 14.99 -4.93
N ALA A 237 -2.13 15.06 -6.25
CA ALA A 237 -2.31 16.29 -7.00
C ALA A 237 -3.76 16.78 -6.90
N THR A 238 -3.97 18.09 -6.69
CA THR A 238 -5.32 18.67 -6.73
C THR A 238 -5.80 18.93 -8.17
N VAL A 239 -4.86 18.97 -9.12
CA VAL A 239 -5.11 19.15 -10.55
C VAL A 239 -4.73 17.89 -11.34
N LYS A 240 -5.32 17.72 -12.52
CA LYS A 240 -4.99 16.58 -13.39
C LYS A 240 -3.58 16.73 -13.96
N GLU A 241 -2.77 15.69 -13.84
CA GLU A 241 -1.40 15.66 -14.36
C GLU A 241 -1.35 15.02 -15.74
N LYS A 242 -0.60 15.58 -16.67
CA LYS A 242 -0.26 14.91 -17.93
C LYS A 242 0.86 13.91 -17.65
N VAL A 243 0.65 12.65 -18.01
CA VAL A 243 1.61 11.56 -17.72
C VAL A 243 1.77 10.64 -18.91
N TRP A 244 2.92 9.98 -19.01
CA TRP A 244 3.18 8.93 -19.99
C TRP A 244 2.32 7.68 -19.71
N TYR A 245 1.66 7.13 -20.73
CA TYR A 245 0.83 5.91 -20.64
C TYR A 245 1.26 4.81 -21.60
N HIS A 246 1.73 5.17 -22.81
CA HIS A 246 2.26 4.24 -23.80
C HIS A 246 1.35 3.03 -24.13
N SER A 247 0.03 3.20 -24.19
CA SER A 247 -0.93 2.12 -24.51
C SER A 247 -0.66 1.47 -25.88
N ASN A 248 -0.57 2.29 -26.94
CA ASN A 248 -0.35 1.85 -28.32
C ASN A 248 1.03 2.31 -28.84
N CYS A 249 2.05 2.23 -28.00
CA CYS A 249 3.39 2.67 -28.35
C CYS A 249 4.26 1.52 -28.87
N ASN A 250 4.73 1.61 -30.11
CA ASN A 250 5.60 0.59 -30.72
C ASN A 250 6.90 0.35 -29.93
N THR A 251 7.46 1.40 -29.33
CA THR A 251 8.70 1.30 -28.54
C THR A 251 8.46 0.99 -27.06
N LYS A 252 7.19 0.88 -26.63
CA LYS A 252 6.77 0.69 -25.23
C LYS A 252 7.49 1.68 -24.28
N GLY A 253 7.58 2.93 -24.71
CA GLY A 253 8.19 4.02 -23.95
C GLY A 253 9.71 4.12 -24.03
N ARG A 254 10.43 3.24 -24.74
CA ARG A 254 11.87 3.41 -24.97
C ARG A 254 12.10 4.49 -26.03
N GLY A 255 12.65 5.64 -25.62
CA GLY A 255 12.94 6.78 -26.52
C GLY A 255 11.71 7.35 -27.21
N CYS A 256 10.56 7.32 -26.54
CA CYS A 256 9.32 7.89 -27.08
C CYS A 256 9.24 9.38 -26.73
N TYR A 257 8.98 10.23 -27.74
CA TYR A 257 8.85 11.69 -27.58
C TYR A 257 7.46 12.19 -27.99
N ASN A 258 6.49 11.29 -28.22
CA ASN A 258 5.15 11.65 -28.66
C ASN A 258 4.29 12.08 -27.46
N THR A 259 4.41 13.36 -27.09
CA THR A 259 3.74 13.97 -25.94
C THR A 259 2.24 14.23 -26.14
N ASN A 260 1.67 13.82 -27.26
CA ASN A 260 0.23 13.99 -27.51
C ASN A 260 -0.59 13.04 -26.63
N LEU A 261 -1.87 13.35 -26.46
CA LEU A 261 -2.80 12.47 -25.75
C LEU A 261 -3.10 11.22 -26.56
N THR A 262 -3.40 10.11 -25.90
CA THR A 262 -3.77 8.83 -26.55
C THR A 262 -4.96 8.97 -27.48
N ASP A 263 -5.89 9.87 -27.17
CA ASP A 263 -7.09 10.14 -27.98
C ASP A 263 -6.73 10.78 -29.33
N HIS A 264 -5.52 11.35 -29.43
CA HIS A 264 -4.95 11.94 -30.64
C HIS A 264 -3.76 11.13 -31.17
N GLY A 265 -3.72 9.82 -30.90
CA GLY A 265 -2.65 8.92 -31.37
C GLY A 265 -1.30 9.14 -30.68
N GLY A 266 -1.31 9.82 -29.53
CA GLY A 266 -0.14 10.08 -28.70
C GLY A 266 0.13 9.02 -27.64
N CYS A 267 1.06 9.33 -26.73
CA CYS A 267 1.48 8.42 -25.66
C CYS A 267 1.18 8.93 -24.25
N CYS A 268 0.43 10.02 -24.09
CA CYS A 268 0.11 10.65 -22.81
C CYS A 268 -1.37 10.53 -22.46
N ILE A 269 -1.68 10.60 -21.16
CA ILE A 269 -3.06 10.74 -20.65
C ILE A 269 -3.10 11.84 -19.59
N TRP A 270 -4.30 12.33 -19.30
CA TRP A 270 -4.55 13.11 -18.10
C TRP A 270 -4.87 12.17 -16.94
N TYR A 271 -3.98 12.16 -15.96
CA TYR A 271 -4.07 11.41 -14.72
C TYR A 271 -4.86 12.19 -13.68
N ASP A 272 -5.85 11.55 -13.09
CA ASP A 272 -6.82 12.17 -12.18
C ASP A 272 -6.66 11.56 -10.79
N GLU A 273 -5.66 12.02 -10.05
CA GLU A 273 -5.38 11.52 -8.70
C GLU A 273 -6.52 11.74 -7.69
N PRO A 274 -7.26 12.87 -7.72
CA PRO A 274 -8.44 13.05 -6.86
C PRO A 274 -9.49 11.96 -7.07
N LYS A 275 -9.74 11.57 -8.33
CA LYS A 275 -10.63 10.45 -8.64
C LYS A 275 -10.08 9.13 -8.12
N LEU A 276 -8.80 8.85 -8.33
CA LEU A 276 -8.17 7.61 -7.85
C LEU A 276 -8.19 7.52 -6.32
N LEU A 277 -8.02 8.64 -5.62
CA LEU A 277 -8.17 8.69 -4.17
C LEU A 277 -9.61 8.36 -3.75
N SER A 278 -10.62 8.92 -4.44
CA SER A 278 -12.02 8.59 -4.19
C SER A 278 -12.29 7.09 -4.38
N ASP A 279 -11.77 6.49 -5.45
CA ASP A 279 -11.93 5.06 -5.74
C ASP A 279 -11.26 4.18 -4.66
N VAL A 280 -10.16 4.65 -4.06
CA VAL A 280 -9.49 3.97 -2.94
C VAL A 280 -10.32 4.09 -1.65
N GLN A 281 -10.82 5.28 -1.33
CA GLN A 281 -11.65 5.51 -0.14
C GLN A 281 -12.95 4.72 -0.18
N GLU A 282 -13.62 4.68 -1.33
CA GLU A 282 -14.84 3.90 -1.55
C GLU A 282 -14.57 2.39 -1.38
N HIS A 283 -13.41 1.92 -1.83
CA HIS A 283 -13.04 0.51 -1.74
C HIS A 283 -12.71 0.07 -0.31
N LEU A 284 -12.11 0.97 0.47
CA LEU A 284 -11.75 0.72 1.87
C LEU A 284 -12.89 1.06 2.84
N ASP A 285 -13.95 1.73 2.37
CA ASP A 285 -15.04 2.28 3.18
C ASP A 285 -14.53 3.19 4.32
N ILE A 286 -13.48 3.97 4.05
CA ILE A 286 -12.88 4.92 4.99
C ILE A 286 -12.54 6.24 4.29
N THR A 287 -12.57 7.33 5.06
CA THR A 287 -11.98 8.60 4.64
C THR A 287 -10.56 8.68 5.16
N ILE A 288 -9.60 8.99 4.29
CA ILE A 288 -8.18 9.05 4.66
C ILE A 288 -7.87 10.45 5.19
N ASP A 289 -7.18 10.51 6.33
CA ASP A 289 -6.80 11.77 6.96
C ASP A 289 -5.89 12.59 6.04
N LYS A 290 -6.20 13.89 5.94
CA LYS A 290 -5.40 14.84 5.18
C LYS A 290 -4.39 15.53 6.07
N VAL A 291 -3.15 15.63 5.59
CA VAL A 291 -2.08 16.40 6.20
C VAL A 291 -1.77 17.63 5.37
N ASP A 292 -1.30 18.66 6.05
CA ASP A 292 -0.90 19.89 5.42
C ASP A 292 0.43 19.73 4.66
N PRO A 293 0.78 20.69 3.77
CA PRO A 293 2.08 20.69 3.11
C PRO A 293 3.27 20.69 4.08
N SER A 294 3.08 21.04 5.36
CA SER A 294 4.15 20.91 6.37
C SER A 294 4.51 19.46 6.72
N MET A 295 3.72 18.49 6.23
CA MET A 295 3.85 17.05 6.51
C MET A 295 3.72 16.72 7.99
N LYS A 296 3.05 17.58 8.77
CA LYS A 296 2.81 17.34 10.18
C LYS A 296 1.60 16.45 10.35
N VAL A 297 1.87 15.17 10.50
CA VAL A 297 0.84 14.19 10.84
C VAL A 297 0.32 14.50 12.26
N PRO A 298 -0.97 14.82 12.43
CA PRO A 298 -1.54 15.07 13.75
C PRO A 298 -1.42 13.81 14.60
N VAL A 299 -0.91 13.97 15.82
CA VAL A 299 -0.81 12.89 16.79
C VAL A 299 -2.20 12.73 17.40
N ASN A 300 -2.98 11.75 16.91
CA ASN A 300 -4.29 11.47 17.50
C ASN A 300 -4.13 11.12 19.00
N GLU A 301 -5.02 11.67 19.83
CA GLU A 301 -5.00 11.61 21.31
C GLU A 301 -5.05 10.18 21.90
N PHE A 302 -5.18 9.15 21.07
CA PHE A 302 -5.18 7.76 21.49
C PHE A 302 -3.79 7.13 21.66
N ASP A 303 -2.72 7.80 21.20
CA ASP A 303 -1.44 7.11 20.97
C ASP A 303 -0.21 7.94 21.42
N GLY A 304 -0.26 8.45 22.65
CA GLY A 304 0.72 9.34 23.29
C GLY A 304 2.17 8.85 23.44
N LYS A 305 2.65 7.92 22.61
CA LYS A 305 4.07 7.51 22.54
C LYS A 305 4.47 6.74 21.27
N VAL A 306 3.81 6.93 20.12
CA VAL A 306 4.26 6.28 18.88
C VAL A 306 5.17 7.21 18.08
N THR A 307 6.47 7.14 18.38
CA THR A 307 7.50 7.49 17.40
C THR A 307 7.53 6.41 16.33
N TYR A 308 7.07 6.72 15.12
CA TYR A 308 7.15 5.82 13.97
C TYR A 308 8.59 5.28 13.81
N GLY A 309 8.71 3.99 13.51
CA GLY A 309 9.98 3.29 13.35
C GLY A 309 10.78 2.96 14.62
N GLN A 310 10.50 3.55 15.78
CA GLN A 310 11.06 3.06 17.03
C GLN A 310 10.34 1.78 17.47
N LYS A 311 11.11 0.78 17.90
CA LYS A 311 10.57 -0.35 18.66
C LYS A 311 9.85 0.27 19.87
N ARG A 312 8.61 -0.11 20.19
CA ARG A 312 8.07 0.18 21.53
C ARG A 312 9.18 -0.22 22.50
N ARG A 313 9.81 0.75 23.16
CA ARG A 313 10.61 0.42 24.35
C ARG A 313 9.62 -0.37 25.19
N ASN A 314 10.03 -1.51 25.71
CA ASN A 314 9.36 -2.12 26.83
C ASN A 314 9.39 -1.11 28.01
N THR A 315 8.60 -0.03 27.97
CA THR A 315 7.48 0.03 28.87
C THR A 315 6.66 -1.22 28.53
N GLY A 316 6.89 -2.36 29.17
CA GLY A 316 6.92 -2.41 30.63
C GLY A 316 5.66 -1.72 31.19
N GLY A 317 4.63 -1.49 30.37
CA GLY A 317 3.29 -1.17 30.79
C GLY A 317 2.72 -2.45 31.35
N SER A 318 3.14 -2.75 32.57
CA SER A 318 2.30 -3.31 33.62
C SER A 318 1.06 -4.03 33.08
N TYR A 319 1.19 -5.32 32.75
CA TYR A 319 0.02 -6.22 32.74
C TYR A 319 -0.78 -6.05 34.03
N GLN A 320 -0.11 -5.68 35.14
CA GLN A 320 -0.72 -5.25 36.40
C GLN A 320 -1.71 -4.07 36.25
N GLY A 321 -1.47 -3.08 35.40
CA GLY A 321 -2.33 -1.90 35.26
C GLY A 321 -3.60 -2.19 34.47
N HIS A 322 -3.51 -2.96 33.39
CA HIS A 322 -4.68 -3.35 32.59
C HIS A 322 -5.52 -4.41 33.32
N VAL A 323 -4.87 -5.34 34.04
CA VAL A 323 -5.56 -6.26 34.95
C VAL A 323 -6.21 -5.50 36.09
N ALA A 324 -5.57 -4.47 36.67
CA ALA A 324 -6.16 -3.64 37.72
C ALA A 324 -7.34 -2.80 37.22
N SER A 325 -7.31 -2.29 35.98
CA SER A 325 -8.43 -1.55 35.40
C SER A 325 -9.61 -2.45 35.03
N LEU A 326 -9.33 -3.70 34.62
CA LEU A 326 -10.37 -4.69 34.26
C LEU A 326 -10.89 -5.48 35.47
N ALA A 327 -10.15 -5.54 36.58
CA ALA A 327 -10.53 -6.29 37.78
C ALA A 327 -11.94 -5.94 38.31
N PRO A 328 -12.37 -4.66 38.37
CA PRO A 328 -13.74 -4.33 38.79
C PRO A 328 -14.80 -4.91 37.85
N ALA A 329 -14.61 -4.76 36.53
CA ALA A 329 -15.54 -5.23 35.51
C ALA A 329 -15.62 -6.77 35.47
N VAL A 330 -14.48 -7.46 35.58
CA VAL A 330 -14.42 -8.93 35.65
C VAL A 330 -15.08 -9.44 36.94
N LYS A 331 -14.91 -8.75 38.07
CA LYS A 331 -15.57 -9.10 39.33
C LYS A 331 -17.09 -8.94 39.23
N GLU A 332 -17.56 -7.87 38.62
CA GLU A 332 -19.00 -7.64 38.39
C GLU A 332 -19.62 -8.71 37.47
N LEU A 333 -18.93 -9.06 36.37
CA LEU A 333 -19.33 -10.15 35.48
C LEU A 333 -19.39 -11.50 36.20
N ALA A 334 -18.40 -11.81 37.04
CA ALA A 334 -18.39 -13.05 37.82
C ALA A 334 -19.54 -13.11 38.85
N GLU A 335 -19.90 -11.98 39.47
CA GLU A 335 -21.05 -11.91 40.38
C GLU A 335 -22.37 -12.10 39.64
N LEU A 336 -22.54 -11.49 38.46
CA LEU A 336 -23.71 -11.66 37.62
C LEU A 336 -23.84 -13.11 37.14
N GLU A 337 -22.74 -13.73 36.71
CA GLU A 337 -22.71 -15.14 36.32
C GLU A 337 -23.13 -16.04 37.49
N LYS A 338 -22.55 -15.82 38.68
CA LYS A 338 -22.89 -16.58 39.89
C LYS A 338 -24.37 -16.45 40.26
N ARG A 339 -24.95 -15.24 40.17
CA ARG A 339 -26.39 -15.03 40.39
C ARG A 339 -27.24 -15.76 39.36
N ALA A 340 -26.88 -15.72 38.09
CA ALA A 340 -27.58 -16.43 37.03
C ALA A 340 -27.55 -17.95 37.24
N GLN A 341 -26.38 -18.50 37.59
CA GLN A 341 -26.24 -19.93 37.87
C GLN A 341 -27.01 -20.36 39.12
N THR A 342 -26.95 -19.57 40.19
CA THR A 342 -27.69 -19.87 41.44
C THR A 342 -29.20 -19.80 41.20
N SER A 343 -29.67 -18.78 40.48
CA SER A 343 -31.08 -18.67 40.09
C SER A 343 -31.54 -19.85 39.23
N PHE A 344 -30.70 -20.33 38.30
CA PHE A 344 -31.02 -21.50 37.49
C PHE A 344 -31.13 -22.78 38.34
N ILE A 345 -30.20 -22.97 39.29
CA ILE A 345 -30.22 -24.11 40.22
C ILE A 345 -31.47 -24.06 41.10
N ASP A 346 -31.79 -22.90 41.69
CA ASP A 346 -32.97 -22.74 42.56
C ASP A 346 -34.27 -22.97 41.79
N LEU A 347 -34.38 -22.49 40.55
CA LEU A 347 -35.52 -22.77 39.68
C LEU A 347 -35.65 -24.26 39.34
N LYS A 348 -34.52 -24.94 39.13
CA LYS A 348 -34.50 -26.39 38.84
C LYS A 348 -34.93 -27.19 40.08
N TYR A 349 -34.42 -26.87 41.27
CA TYR A 349 -34.79 -27.56 42.51
C TYR A 349 -36.22 -27.26 42.97
N LYS A 350 -36.73 -26.04 42.79
CA LYS A 350 -38.16 -25.73 43.05
C LYS A 350 -39.12 -26.51 42.15
N LYS A 351 -38.73 -26.80 40.90
CA LYS A 351 -39.51 -27.68 40.01
C LYS A 351 -39.51 -29.16 40.42
N PHE A 352 -38.48 -29.62 41.12
CA PHE A 352 -38.41 -31.00 41.63
C PHE A 352 -39.08 -31.18 42.99
N ALA A 353 -39.26 -30.10 43.78
CA ALA A 353 -39.96 -30.15 45.07
C ALA A 353 -41.50 -30.01 44.97
N GLN A 354 -42.04 -29.76 43.77
CA GLN A 354 -43.48 -29.68 43.48
C GLN A 354 -44.01 -30.87 42.67
N ARG A 355 -43.24 -31.95 42.57
CA ARG A 355 -43.68 -33.29 42.15
C ARG A 355 -43.43 -34.25 43.29
#